data_AF-A0A8S0FLU3-F1
#
_entry.id   AF-A0A8S0FLU3-F1
#
_cell.length_a   1.000
_cell.length_b   1.000
_cell.length_c   1.000
_cell.angle_alpha   90.00
_cell.angle_beta   90.00
_cell.angle_gamma   90.00
#
_symmetry.space_group_name_H-M   'P 1'
#
loop_
_entity.id
_entity.type
_entity.pdbx_description
1 polymer ?
#
loop_
_entity_poly.entity_id
_entity_poly.type
_entity_poly.pdbx_seq_one_letter_code
_entity_poly.pdbx_strand_id
1 'polypeptide(L)'
;MLRVYHSNRLDVLEALMEFIVERERLDDPFEPEMILVQSTGMAQWLQMTLSQKFGIAANIDFPLPASFIWDMRVWCSSGCYRRSPKRAPLTNRA
;
A
#
# COMPACT_ATOMS: atom_id res chain seq x y z
N MET A 1 9.19 -14.32 5.31
CA MET A 1 10.40 -14.34 4.44
C MET A 1 10.35 -13.11 3.54
N LEU A 2 11.43 -12.33 3.47
CA LEU A 2 11.49 -11.20 2.52
C LEU A 2 11.83 -11.76 1.13
N ARG A 3 10.92 -11.58 0.16
CA ARG A 3 11.13 -11.93 -1.24
C ARG A 3 11.43 -10.66 -2.04
N VAL A 4 12.48 -10.68 -2.87
CA VAL A 4 12.85 -9.53 -3.71
C VAL A 4 12.81 -9.95 -5.18
N TYR A 5 11.92 -9.32 -5.94
CA TYR A 5 11.75 -9.58 -7.38
C TYR A 5 12.37 -8.44 -8.18
N HIS A 6 13.19 -8.78 -9.17
CA HIS A 6 13.84 -7.81 -10.06
C HIS A 6 13.33 -8.00 -11.49
N SER A 7 13.01 -6.89 -12.15
CA SER A 7 12.65 -6.85 -13.56
C SER A 7 12.99 -5.48 -14.12
N ASN A 8 13.33 -5.43 -15.40
CA ASN A 8 13.46 -4.18 -16.17
C ASN A 8 12.13 -3.72 -16.79
N ARG A 9 11.06 -4.50 -16.60
CA ARG A 9 9.73 -4.33 -17.17
C ARG A 9 8.70 -4.30 -16.05
N LEU A 10 7.99 -3.19 -15.94
CA LEU A 10 7.00 -2.98 -14.88
C LEU A 10 5.81 -3.92 -15.02
N ASP A 11 5.40 -4.21 -16.26
CA ASP A 11 4.32 -5.16 -16.60
C ASP A 11 4.59 -6.58 -16.07
N VAL A 12 5.86 -6.99 -15.99
CA VAL A 12 6.23 -8.30 -15.42
C VAL A 12 6.09 -8.29 -13.89
N LEU A 13 6.48 -7.20 -13.22
CA LEU A 13 6.33 -7.08 -11.76
C LEU A 13 4.86 -6.97 -11.35
N GLU A 14 4.08 -6.27 -12.15
CA GLU A 14 2.63 -6.17 -12.02
C GLU A 14 1.97 -7.54 -12.16
N ALA A 15 2.24 -8.27 -13.24
CA ALA A 15 1.71 -9.63 -13.43
C ALA A 15 2.08 -10.58 -12.29
N LEU A 16 3.29 -10.43 -11.75
CA LEU A 16 3.77 -11.20 -10.60
C LEU A 16 3.05 -10.81 -9.31
N MET A 17 2.81 -9.51 -9.08
CA MET A 17 2.04 -9.02 -7.94
C MET A 17 0.61 -9.57 -7.99
N GLU A 18 -0.03 -9.50 -9.14
CA GLU A 18 -1.38 -10.05 -9.35
C GLU A 18 -1.43 -11.55 -9.08
N PHE A 19 -0.44 -12.30 -9.55
CA PHE A 19 -0.33 -13.74 -9.27
C PHE A 19 -0.20 -14.03 -7.77
N ILE A 20 0.56 -13.21 -7.04
CA ILE A 20 0.70 -13.35 -5.58
C ILE A 20 -0.64 -13.08 -4.90
N VAL A 21 -1.31 -11.98 -5.23
CA VAL A 21 -2.61 -11.61 -4.64
C VAL A 21 -3.67 -12.67 -4.91
N GLU A 22 -3.69 -13.26 -6.11
CA GLU A 22 -4.65 -14.30 -6.45
C GLU A 22 -4.41 -15.60 -5.66
N ARG A 23 -3.15 -15.96 -5.46
CA ARG A 23 -2.74 -17.24 -4.85
C ARG A 23 -2.66 -17.19 -3.33
N GLU A 24 -2.23 -16.06 -2.77
CA GLU A 24 -2.03 -15.82 -1.34
C GLU A 24 -3.09 -14.84 -0.84
N ARG A 25 -4.38 -15.20 -0.95
CA ARG A 25 -5.49 -14.37 -0.45
C ARG A 25 -5.41 -14.20 1.06
N LEU A 26 -5.76 -13.02 1.55
CA LEU A 26 -5.90 -12.73 2.98
C LEU A 26 -6.97 -13.62 3.62
N ASP A 27 -6.74 -14.02 4.87
CA ASP A 27 -7.66 -14.88 5.63
C ASP A 27 -8.92 -14.11 6.05
N ASP A 28 -8.80 -12.81 6.37
CA ASP A 28 -9.91 -11.93 6.74
C ASP A 28 -10.37 -11.08 5.53
N PRO A 29 -11.65 -11.17 5.12
CA PRO A 29 -12.18 -10.39 4.01
C PRO A 29 -12.23 -8.86 4.26
N PHE A 30 -12.12 -8.40 5.50
CA PHE A 30 -12.10 -6.97 5.83
C PHE A 30 -10.70 -6.40 6.03
N GLU A 31 -9.68 -7.26 6.04
CA GLU A 31 -8.29 -6.80 6.11
C GLU A 31 -7.90 -6.12 4.79
N PRO A 32 -7.39 -4.87 4.83
CA PRO A 32 -7.00 -4.19 3.61
C PRO A 32 -5.71 -4.77 3.03
N GLU A 33 -5.70 -4.98 1.71
CA GLU A 33 -4.48 -5.36 1.00
C GLU A 33 -3.50 -4.18 1.04
N MET A 34 -2.25 -4.42 1.43
CA MET A 34 -1.29 -3.33 1.62
C MET A 34 -0.20 -3.33 0.55
N ILE A 35 -0.15 -2.27 -0.26
CA ILE A 35 0.82 -2.12 -1.34
C ILE A 35 1.60 -0.82 -1.17
N LEU A 36 2.87 -0.93 -0.78
CA LEU A 36 3.72 0.24 -0.63
C LEU A 36 4.04 0.83 -2.01
N VAL A 37 3.82 2.14 -2.16
CA VAL A 37 4.07 2.87 -3.41
C VAL A 37 4.97 4.08 -3.18
N GLN A 38 5.72 4.48 -4.20
CA GLN A 38 6.56 5.69 -4.11
C GLN A 38 5.83 6.98 -4.48
N SER A 39 4.72 6.89 -5.21
CA SER A 39 3.97 8.05 -5.68
C SER A 39 2.48 7.76 -5.76
N THR A 40 1.68 8.82 -5.74
CA THR A 40 0.23 8.73 -5.93
C THR A 40 -0.15 8.25 -7.32
N GLY A 41 0.64 8.59 -8.35
CA GLY A 41 0.43 8.11 -9.72
C GLY A 41 0.57 6.59 -9.83
N MET A 42 1.51 5.99 -9.09
CA MET A 42 1.66 4.53 -9.05
C MET A 42 0.48 3.86 -8.35
N ALA A 43 -0.06 4.45 -7.27
CA ALA A 43 -1.27 3.95 -6.63
C ALA A 43 -2.47 3.94 -7.60
N GLN A 44 -2.69 5.05 -8.31
CA GLN A 44 -3.78 5.16 -9.28
C GLN A 44 -3.63 4.17 -10.43
N TRP A 45 -2.43 4.04 -10.97
CA TRP A 45 -2.14 3.08 -12.03
C TRP A 45 -2.41 1.64 -11.55
N LEU A 46 -1.91 1.24 -10.39
CA LEU A 46 -2.16 -0.09 -9.82
C LEU A 46 -3.65 -0.34 -9.56
N GLN A 47 -4.39 0.64 -9.04
CA GLN A 47 -5.84 0.50 -8.85
C GLN A 47 -6.56 0.21 -10.18
N MET A 48 -6.21 0.96 -11.24
CA MET A 48 -6.80 0.74 -12.57
C MET A 48 -6.42 -0.63 -13.11
N THR A 49 -5.16 -1.03 -13.02
CA THR A 49 -4.73 -2.32 -13.57
C THR A 49 -5.33 -3.51 -12.82
N LEU A 50 -5.32 -3.47 -11.49
CA LEU A 50 -5.94 -4.50 -10.66
C LEU A 50 -7.45 -4.61 -10.92
N SER A 51 -8.15 -3.49 -11.05
CA SER A 51 -9.57 -3.51 -11.36
C SER A 51 -9.88 -4.03 -12.76
N GLN A 52 -8.99 -3.81 -13.74
CA GLN A 52 -9.14 -4.41 -15.07
C GLN A 52 -8.98 -5.93 -15.03
N LYS A 53 -8.05 -6.44 -14.24
CA LYS A 53 -7.81 -7.89 -14.14
C LYS A 53 -8.84 -8.63 -13.28
N PHE A 54 -9.14 -8.09 -12.10
CA PHE A 54 -10.02 -8.74 -11.12
C PHE A 54 -11.48 -8.28 -11.21
N GLY A 55 -11.78 -7.28 -12.05
CA GLY A 55 -13.09 -6.65 -12.17
C GLY A 55 -13.37 -5.57 -11.12
N ILE A 56 -12.64 -5.58 -9.99
CA ILE A 56 -12.72 -4.60 -8.92
C ILE A 56 -11.37 -4.48 -8.19
N ALA A 57 -11.01 -3.26 -7.79
CA ALA A 57 -9.92 -3.00 -6.87
C ALA A 57 -10.48 -2.18 -5.70
N ALA A 58 -10.65 -2.82 -4.54
CA ALA A 58 -11.25 -2.23 -3.36
C ALA A 58 -10.53 -2.71 -2.10
N ASN A 59 -10.66 -1.95 -1.01
CA ASN A 59 -10.01 -2.24 0.27
C ASN A 59 -8.48 -2.42 0.15
N ILE A 60 -7.82 -1.54 -0.62
CA ILE A 60 -6.36 -1.56 -0.81
C ILE A 60 -5.76 -0.28 -0.25
N ASP A 61 -4.81 -0.41 0.66
CA ASP A 61 -4.04 0.70 1.22
C ASP A 61 -2.73 0.91 0.45
N PHE A 62 -2.47 2.17 0.09
CA PHE A 62 -1.27 2.59 -0.64
C PHE A 62 -0.37 3.53 0.18
N PRO A 63 0.26 3.05 1.27
CA PRO A 63 1.13 3.89 2.08
C PRO A 63 2.46 4.18 1.35
N LEU A 64 2.99 5.37 1.61
CA LEU A 64 4.39 5.66 1.26
C LEU A 64 5.33 4.90 2.20
N PRO A 65 6.55 4.52 1.76
CA PRO A 65 7.50 3.80 2.60
C PRO A 65 7.75 4.47 3.96
N ALA A 66 7.88 5.80 3.98
CA ALA A 66 8.12 6.54 5.21
C ALA A 66 6.95 6.46 6.21
N SER A 67 5.70 6.50 5.74
CA SER A 67 4.53 6.33 6.61
C SER A 67 4.41 4.89 7.10
N PHE A 68 4.65 3.90 6.22
CA PHE A 68 4.57 2.49 6.58
C PHE A 68 5.54 2.12 7.72
N ILE A 69 6.80 2.54 7.61
CA ILE A 69 7.81 2.28 8.65
C ILE A 69 7.41 2.92 9.98
N TRP A 70 6.83 4.12 9.94
CA TRP A 70 6.34 4.78 11.14
C TRP A 70 5.20 4.02 11.80
N ASP A 71 4.22 3.57 11.00
CA ASP A 71 3.06 2.83 11.49
C ASP A 71 3.49 1.48 12.10
N MET A 72 4.43 0.78 11.46
CA MET A 72 5.01 -0.46 11.99
C MET A 72 5.75 -0.24 13.31
N ARG A 73 6.47 0.89 13.45
CA ARG A 73 7.13 1.26 14.70
C ARG A 73 6.13 1.45 15.84
N VAL A 74 5.04 2.18 15.58
CA VAL A 74 3.96 2.42 16.57
C VAL A 74 3.30 1.11 16.99
N TRP A 75 3.11 0.18 16.05
CA TRP A 75 2.51 -1.12 16.31
C TRP A 75 3.40 -2.02 17.19
N CYS A 76 4.70 -2.07 16.91
CA CYS A 76 5.65 -2.89 17.67
C CYS A 76 5.94 -2.34 19.07
N SER A 77 5.77 -1.02 19.28
CA SER A 77 5.88 -0.38 20.58
C SER A 77 4.50 -0.22 21.22
N SER A 78 3.91 -1.30 21.73
CA SER A 78 2.64 -1.25 22.45
C SER A 78 2.69 -0.20 23.58
N GLY A 79 2.09 0.98 23.34
CA GLY A 79 1.94 2.03 24.34
C GLY A 79 1.73 3.49 23.89
N CYS A 80 2.02 3.93 22.65
CA CYS A 80 2.02 5.37 22.33
C CYS A 80 1.15 5.82 21.14
N TYR A 81 0.26 6.77 21.43
CA TYR A 81 -0.74 7.51 20.65
C TYR A 81 -0.68 7.47 19.10
N ARG A 82 -1.79 7.02 18.50
CA ARG A 82 -2.10 7.01 17.05
C ARG A 82 -2.33 8.43 16.49
N ARG A 83 -1.32 9.29 16.45
CA ARG A 83 -1.32 10.50 15.62
C ARG A 83 0.03 10.73 14.94
N SER A 84 0.06 10.53 13.62
CA SER A 84 1.14 10.94 12.73
C SER A 84 1.18 12.49 12.57
N PRO A 85 2.34 13.15 12.38
CA PRO A 85 2.44 14.61 12.27
C PRO A 85 1.94 15.21 10.94
N LYS A 86 1.33 14.43 10.04
CA LYS A 86 0.97 14.91 8.68
C LYS A 86 -0.32 15.73 8.56
N ARG A 87 -0.80 16.37 9.64
CA ARG A 87 -1.79 17.46 9.55
C ARG A 87 -1.40 18.61 10.47
N ALA A 88 -0.43 19.41 10.03
CA ALA A 88 -0.51 20.84 10.31
C ALA A 88 -1.49 21.40 9.27
N PRO A 89 -2.68 21.93 9.66
CA PRO A 89 -3.40 22.79 8.74
C PRO A 89 -2.47 23.98 8.49
N LEU A 90 -2.11 24.21 7.22
CA LEU A 90 -1.66 25.52 6.79
C LEU A 90 -2.86 26.45 6.99
N THR A 91 -3.06 26.92 8.22
CA THR A 91 -3.92 28.06 8.49
C THR A 91 -3.18 29.25 7.95
N ASN A 92 -3.39 29.54 6.67
CA ASN A 92 -3.08 30.85 6.14
C ASN A 92 -4.08 31.82 6.78
N ARG A 93 -3.69 32.43 7.91
CA ARG A 93 -4.38 33.55 8.53
C ARG A 93 -3.44 34.75 8.45
N ALA A 94 -3.90 35.73 7.66
CA ALA A 94 -3.45 37.11 7.52
C ALA A 94 -2.05 37.33 6.92
#